data_AF-A0A522ALJ6-F1
#
_entry.id   AF-A0A522ALJ6-F1
#
_cell.length_a   1.000
_cell.length_b   1.000
_cell.length_c   1.000
_cell.angle_alpha   90.00
_cell.angle_beta   90.00
_cell.angle_gamma   90.00
#
_symmetry.space_group_name_H-M   'P 1'
#
loop_
_entity.id
_entity.type
_entity.pdbx_description
1 polymer ?
#
loop_
_entity_poly.entity_id
_entity_poly.type
_entity_poly.pdbx_seq_one_letter_code
_entity_poly.pdbx_strand_id
1 'polypeptide(L)'
;MEYADFAARPDSRHRLRPAVSYHRPMPNPDRPTRPPIPSGFADQFAWHPEPELLGVRDPGASREALRSLGAATWETGLDYLYDHGLERAMGPNTEFAALRGRYFGPSREPGPAPTEPTALSILLDEFRERIAPNSVSAWHPRSYGYFTPPPLIASIVGEVLSQFAQQGVDIFHAGPVAATMEEEVVRWLCDLLGYDRSSFGLLTSGGVMANFIGMALMR
;
A
#
# COMPACT_ATOMS: atom_id res chain seq x y z
N MET A 1 12.52 -27.42 47.29
CA MET A 1 12.02 -27.16 48.65
C MET A 1 12.32 -25.69 48.88
N GLU A 2 11.41 -24.74 48.74
CA GLU A 2 9.95 -24.74 48.86
C GLU A 2 9.43 -23.53 48.06
N TYR A 3 8.48 -23.76 47.15
CA TYR A 3 7.77 -22.71 46.42
C TYR A 3 6.70 -22.16 47.36
N ALA A 4 6.82 -20.90 47.76
CA ALA A 4 5.77 -20.22 48.53
C ALA A 4 4.71 -19.66 47.58
N ASP A 5 3.53 -20.22 47.77
CA ASP A 5 2.21 -19.92 47.24
C ASP A 5 1.84 -18.43 47.43
N PHE A 6 1.51 -17.71 46.36
CA PHE A 6 0.80 -16.44 46.46
C PHE A 6 -0.57 -16.58 45.81
N ALA A 7 -1.49 -17.09 46.61
CA ALA A 7 -2.90 -17.20 46.31
C ALA A 7 -3.51 -15.83 45.94
N ALA A 8 -4.23 -15.85 44.82
CA ALA A 8 -5.50 -15.19 44.54
C ALA A 8 -5.73 -13.77 45.13
N ARG A 9 -5.74 -12.76 44.23
CA ARG A 9 -6.63 -11.61 44.38
C ARG A 9 -7.92 -11.87 43.57
N PRO A 10 -9.11 -11.81 44.19
CA PRO A 10 -10.36 -11.97 43.47
C PRO A 10 -10.85 -10.62 42.91
N ASP A 11 -11.55 -10.72 41.78
CA ASP A 11 -12.44 -9.70 41.20
C ASP A 11 -11.84 -8.61 40.30
N SER A 12 -11.47 -9.00 39.08
CA SER A 12 -11.79 -8.18 37.90
C SER A 12 -12.55 -9.06 36.90
N ARG A 13 -13.88 -8.98 36.93
CA ARG A 13 -14.76 -9.60 35.92
C ARG A 13 -14.61 -8.90 34.56
N HIS A 14 -13.43 -8.95 33.95
CA HIS A 14 -13.38 -9.04 32.51
C HIS A 14 -13.73 -10.48 32.16
N ARG A 15 -15.03 -10.76 32.03
CA ARG A 15 -15.45 -11.93 31.26
C ARG A 15 -14.86 -11.71 29.88
N LEU A 16 -13.75 -12.41 29.57
CA LEU A 16 -13.38 -12.68 28.19
C LEU A 16 -14.66 -13.18 27.55
N ARG A 17 -15.21 -12.41 26.60
CA ARG A 17 -16.34 -12.89 25.81
C ARG A 17 -15.92 -14.26 25.26
N PRO A 18 -16.82 -15.26 25.23
CA PRO A 18 -16.49 -16.54 24.63
C PRO A 18 -15.86 -16.26 23.27
N ALA A 19 -14.70 -16.87 23.00
CA ALA A 19 -14.08 -16.78 21.69
C ALA A 19 -15.20 -17.03 20.67
N VAL A 20 -15.48 -16.03 19.82
CA VAL A 20 -16.44 -16.23 18.74
C VAL A 20 -15.78 -17.24 17.83
N SER A 21 -16.12 -18.51 18.04
CA SER A 21 -15.68 -19.60 17.18
C SER A 21 -16.44 -19.41 15.88
N TYR A 22 -15.79 -18.75 14.92
CA TYR A 22 -16.22 -18.82 13.54
C TYR A 22 -15.97 -20.26 13.10
N HIS A 23 -16.99 -21.11 13.27
CA HIS A 23 -17.02 -22.42 12.64
C HIS A 23 -17.09 -22.20 11.12
N ARG A 24 -15.93 -21.96 10.52
CA ARG A 24 -15.80 -22.10 9.06
C ARG A 24 -15.87 -23.60 8.82
N PRO A 25 -16.87 -24.11 8.08
CA PRO A 25 -16.90 -25.52 7.74
C PRO A 25 -15.57 -25.88 7.09
N MET A 26 -14.98 -27.00 7.51
CA MET A 26 -13.76 -27.54 6.91
C MET A 26 -13.91 -27.50 5.39
N PRO A 27 -12.96 -26.91 4.64
CA PRO A 27 -13.07 -26.87 3.20
C PRO A 27 -13.22 -28.29 2.66
N ASN A 28 -14.31 -28.55 1.94
CA ASN A 28 -14.52 -29.83 1.28
C ASN A 28 -13.33 -30.08 0.32
N PRO A 29 -12.51 -31.11 0.54
CA PRO A 29 -11.33 -31.37 -0.27
C PRO A 29 -11.67 -31.63 -1.76
N ASP A 30 -12.91 -32.08 -2.04
CA ASP A 30 -13.38 -32.37 -3.40
C ASP A 30 -13.99 -31.14 -4.09
N ARG A 31 -14.18 -30.03 -3.38
CA ARG A 31 -14.70 -28.80 -3.99
C ARG A 31 -13.52 -28.05 -4.64
N PRO A 32 -13.61 -27.69 -5.93
CA PRO A 32 -12.59 -26.84 -6.56
C PRO A 32 -12.41 -25.57 -5.72
N THR A 33 -11.18 -25.28 -5.34
CA THR A 33 -10.84 -24.11 -4.51
C THR A 33 -11.06 -22.79 -5.24
N ARG A 34 -11.13 -22.83 -6.58
CA ARG A 34 -11.43 -21.69 -7.44
C ARG A 34 -12.82 -21.84 -8.08
N PRO A 35 -13.66 -20.77 -8.08
CA PRO A 35 -14.91 -20.76 -8.84
C PRO A 35 -14.64 -21.00 -10.33
N PRO A 36 -15.51 -21.74 -11.05
CA PRO A 36 -15.36 -21.94 -12.49
C PRO A 36 -15.42 -20.60 -13.24
N ILE A 37 -14.69 -20.51 -14.35
CA ILE A 37 -14.67 -19.34 -15.22
C ILE A 37 -15.81 -19.50 -16.23
N PRO A 38 -16.79 -18.58 -16.31
CA PRO A 38 -17.86 -18.65 -17.30
C PRO A 38 -17.32 -18.58 -18.74
N SER A 39 -18.01 -19.22 -19.68
CA SER A 39 -17.76 -19.01 -21.11
C SER A 39 -17.96 -17.52 -21.46
N GLY A 40 -17.06 -16.95 -22.26
CA GLY A 40 -17.09 -15.54 -22.63
C GLY A 40 -16.71 -14.57 -21.48
N PHE A 41 -16.13 -15.05 -20.38
CA PHE A 41 -15.71 -14.19 -19.26
C PHE A 41 -14.77 -13.06 -19.69
N ALA A 42 -13.90 -13.29 -20.68
CA ALA A 42 -12.99 -12.26 -21.17
C ALA A 42 -13.70 -11.14 -21.96
N ASP A 43 -14.83 -11.45 -22.59
CA ASP A 43 -15.53 -10.53 -23.52
C ASP A 43 -16.05 -9.28 -22.82
N GLN A 44 -16.33 -9.36 -21.51
CA GLN A 44 -16.77 -8.22 -20.71
C GLN A 44 -15.70 -7.11 -20.57
N PHE A 45 -14.44 -7.42 -20.90
CA PHE A 45 -13.32 -6.48 -20.85
C PHE A 45 -12.93 -5.96 -22.23
N ALA A 46 -13.63 -6.34 -23.31
CA ALA A 46 -13.31 -5.97 -24.68
C ALA A 46 -13.34 -4.46 -24.97
N TRP A 47 -13.88 -3.66 -24.05
CA TRP A 47 -13.85 -2.19 -24.11
C TRP A 47 -12.47 -1.61 -23.76
N HIS A 48 -11.60 -2.37 -23.08
CA HIS A 48 -10.26 -1.92 -22.65
C HIS A 48 -9.20 -2.32 -23.69
N PRO A 49 -8.16 -1.51 -23.95
CA PRO A 49 -7.06 -1.85 -24.88
C PRO A 49 -6.19 -3.02 -24.39
N GLU A 50 -6.20 -3.31 -23.09
CA GLU A 50 -5.43 -4.39 -22.44
C GLU A 50 -6.39 -5.25 -21.57
N PRO A 51 -7.35 -5.97 -22.18
CA PRO A 51 -8.37 -6.73 -21.44
C PRO A 51 -7.79 -7.81 -20.52
N GLU A 52 -6.63 -8.36 -20.87
CA GLU A 52 -5.90 -9.38 -20.12
C GLU A 52 -5.42 -8.91 -18.74
N LEU A 53 -5.25 -7.60 -18.53
CA LEU A 53 -4.89 -7.04 -17.23
C LEU A 53 -6.08 -6.99 -16.26
N LEU A 54 -7.31 -7.01 -16.78
CA LEU A 54 -8.56 -6.97 -16.00
C LEU A 54 -9.08 -8.38 -15.70
N GLY A 55 -8.88 -9.31 -16.65
CA GLY A 55 -9.36 -10.70 -16.60
C GLY A 55 -8.65 -11.64 -15.61
N VAL A 56 -8.28 -11.17 -14.42
CA VAL A 56 -7.40 -11.88 -13.45
C VAL A 56 -7.91 -13.24 -12.97
N ARG A 57 -9.19 -13.56 -13.20
CA ARG A 57 -9.77 -14.87 -12.87
C ARG A 57 -9.28 -15.99 -13.80
N ASP A 58 -8.82 -15.65 -14.99
CA ASP A 58 -8.20 -16.58 -15.93
C ASP A 58 -6.67 -16.37 -15.94
N PRO A 59 -5.89 -17.20 -15.25
CA PRO A 59 -4.43 -17.09 -15.25
C PRO A 59 -3.82 -17.36 -16.62
N GLY A 60 -4.46 -18.17 -17.47
CA GLY A 60 -3.97 -18.44 -18.82
C GLY A 60 -4.02 -17.20 -19.70
N ALA A 61 -5.03 -16.35 -19.50
CA ALA A 61 -5.16 -15.08 -20.19
C ALA A 61 -4.32 -13.95 -19.55
N SER A 62 -4.36 -13.82 -18.22
CA SER A 62 -3.87 -12.61 -17.52
C SER A 62 -2.43 -12.68 -17.01
N ARG A 63 -1.94 -13.87 -16.63
CA ARG A 63 -0.74 -13.97 -15.79
C ARG A 63 0.52 -13.43 -16.48
N GLU A 64 0.67 -13.73 -17.76
CA GLU A 64 1.84 -13.29 -18.52
C GLU A 64 1.86 -11.77 -18.72
N ALA A 65 0.70 -11.19 -19.03
CA ALA A 65 0.56 -9.75 -19.19
C ALA A 65 0.82 -9.00 -17.87
N LEU A 66 0.25 -9.48 -16.76
CA LEU A 66 0.53 -8.93 -15.43
C LEU A 66 2.01 -9.05 -15.04
N ARG A 67 2.66 -10.17 -15.38
CA ARG A 67 4.10 -10.35 -15.16
C ARG A 67 4.91 -9.33 -15.96
N SER A 68 4.60 -9.19 -17.25
CA SER A 68 5.29 -8.27 -18.16
C SER A 68 5.13 -6.81 -17.72
N LEU A 69 3.91 -6.41 -17.35
CA LEU A 69 3.61 -5.08 -16.82
C LEU A 69 4.33 -4.83 -15.48
N GLY A 70 4.33 -5.82 -14.58
CA GLY A 70 5.01 -5.73 -13.30
C GLY A 70 6.52 -5.51 -13.47
N ALA A 71 7.14 -6.27 -14.38
CA ALA A 71 8.55 -6.08 -14.74
C ALA A 71 8.78 -4.68 -15.34
N ALA A 72 7.98 -4.26 -16.31
CA ALA A 72 8.10 -2.94 -16.93
C ALA A 72 7.96 -1.79 -15.91
N THR A 73 7.04 -1.93 -14.94
CA THR A 73 6.86 -0.95 -13.86
C THR A 73 8.08 -0.88 -12.95
N TRP A 74 8.63 -2.05 -12.59
CA TRP A 74 9.84 -2.13 -11.76
C TRP A 74 11.04 -1.49 -12.46
N GLU A 75 11.29 -1.85 -13.72
CA GLU A 75 12.37 -1.25 -14.52
C GLU A 75 12.19 0.26 -14.65
N THR A 76 10.97 0.74 -14.89
CA THR A 76 10.68 2.19 -14.94
C THR A 76 11.03 2.90 -13.62
N GLY A 77 10.81 2.24 -12.48
CA GLY A 77 11.20 2.75 -11.17
C GLY A 77 12.72 2.80 -10.97
N LEU A 78 13.45 1.81 -11.51
CA LEU A 78 14.90 1.78 -11.50
C LEU A 78 15.48 2.87 -12.42
N ASP A 79 14.95 3.02 -13.64
CA ASP A 79 15.30 4.08 -14.57
C ASP A 79 15.12 5.45 -13.90
N TYR A 80 13.98 5.69 -13.25
CA TYR A 80 13.79 6.92 -12.48
C TYR A 80 14.85 7.09 -11.39
N LEU A 81 15.12 6.06 -10.60
CA LEU A 81 16.08 6.13 -9.49
C LEU A 81 17.47 6.54 -9.99
N TYR A 82 17.97 5.88 -11.04
CA TYR A 82 19.34 6.07 -11.52
C TYR A 82 19.50 7.27 -12.47
N ASP A 83 18.52 7.51 -13.34
CA ASP A 83 18.61 8.57 -14.36
C ASP A 83 18.10 9.93 -13.87
N HIS A 84 17.41 9.97 -12.73
CA HIS A 84 16.87 11.22 -12.18
C HIS A 84 17.07 11.33 -10.67
N GLY A 85 16.63 10.32 -9.93
CA GLY A 85 16.53 10.34 -8.48
C GLY A 85 17.86 10.56 -7.79
N LEU A 86 18.93 9.93 -8.29
CA LEU A 86 20.29 10.07 -7.78
C LEU A 86 21.10 11.17 -8.47
N GLU A 87 20.66 11.68 -9.62
CA GLU A 87 21.35 12.76 -10.34
C GLU A 87 21.08 14.15 -9.75
N ARG A 88 19.84 14.39 -9.27
CA ARG A 88 19.43 15.70 -8.74
C ARG A 88 18.41 15.60 -7.63
N ALA A 89 18.51 16.50 -6.65
CA ALA A 89 17.54 16.61 -5.55
C ALA A 89 16.24 17.30 -5.97
N MET A 90 16.31 18.26 -6.89
CA MET A 90 15.16 19.01 -7.40
C MET A 90 15.11 18.85 -8.92
N GLY A 91 13.90 18.84 -9.49
CA GLY A 91 13.70 19.02 -10.92
C GLY A 91 14.29 20.34 -11.43
N PRO A 92 14.32 20.55 -12.76
CA PRO A 92 14.81 21.79 -13.35
C PRO A 92 14.08 22.99 -12.74
N ASN A 93 14.81 24.09 -12.50
CA ASN A 93 14.24 25.31 -11.94
C ASN A 93 13.15 25.84 -12.89
N THR A 94 11.89 25.58 -12.54
CA THR A 94 10.73 25.85 -13.38
C THR A 94 9.75 26.69 -12.58
N GLU A 95 9.48 27.90 -13.07
CA GLU A 95 8.47 28.77 -12.47
C GLU A 95 7.10 28.10 -12.45
N PHE A 96 6.31 28.37 -11.41
CA PHE A 96 5.01 27.74 -11.21
C PHE A 96 4.09 27.84 -12.44
N ALA A 97 4.01 29.02 -13.05
CA ALA A 97 3.22 29.24 -14.26
C ALA A 97 3.71 28.45 -15.48
N ALA A 98 5.04 28.27 -15.60
CA ALA A 98 5.64 27.47 -16.67
C ALA A 98 5.36 25.97 -16.47
N LEU A 99 5.46 25.48 -15.23
CA LEU A 99 5.12 24.09 -14.90
C LEU A 99 3.65 23.78 -15.20
N ARG A 100 2.74 24.68 -14.83
CA ARG A 100 1.31 24.56 -15.20
C ARG A 100 1.11 24.56 -16.70
N GLY A 101 1.80 25.41 -17.45
CA GLY A 101 1.75 25.41 -18.91
C GLY A 101 2.22 24.09 -19.53
N ARG A 102 3.24 23.46 -18.95
CA ARG A 102 3.72 22.13 -19.37
C ARG A 102 2.72 21.01 -19.05
N TYR A 103 2.08 21.05 -17.87
CA TYR A 103 1.18 19.99 -17.41
C TYR A 103 -0.25 20.10 -17.95
N PHE A 104 -0.74 21.32 -18.13
CA PHE A 104 -2.13 21.60 -18.49
C PHE A 104 -2.26 22.27 -19.86
N GLY A 105 -1.14 22.46 -20.58
CA GLY A 105 -1.13 23.14 -21.86
C GLY A 105 -1.42 24.65 -21.74
N PRO A 106 -1.85 25.29 -22.84
CA PRO A 106 -2.04 26.74 -22.90
C PRO A 106 -3.04 27.30 -21.89
N SER A 107 -4.04 26.51 -21.49
CA SER A 107 -5.04 26.93 -20.48
C SER A 107 -4.41 27.10 -19.10
N ARG A 108 -3.31 26.39 -18.82
CA ARG A 108 -2.68 26.28 -17.49
C ARG A 108 -3.64 25.78 -16.40
N GLU A 109 -4.75 25.16 -16.78
CA GLU A 109 -5.79 24.65 -15.87
C GLU A 109 -6.08 23.17 -16.13
N PRO A 110 -6.30 22.35 -15.08
CA PRO A 110 -6.67 20.94 -15.25
C PRO A 110 -7.84 20.76 -16.23
N GLY A 111 -7.67 19.82 -17.16
CA GLY A 111 -8.71 19.44 -18.12
C GLY A 111 -9.78 18.50 -17.52
N PRO A 112 -10.83 18.17 -18.29
CA PRO A 112 -11.78 17.14 -17.90
C PRO A 112 -11.11 15.77 -17.77
N ALA A 113 -11.73 14.86 -17.01
CA ALA A 113 -11.28 13.48 -16.92
C ALA A 113 -11.36 12.78 -18.30
N PRO A 114 -10.45 11.83 -18.61
CA PRO A 114 -10.54 11.00 -19.82
C PRO A 114 -11.86 10.24 -19.86
N THR A 115 -12.46 10.14 -21.06
CA THR A 115 -13.72 9.39 -21.28
C THR A 115 -13.47 7.98 -21.82
N GLU A 116 -12.26 7.72 -22.33
CA GLU A 116 -11.86 6.45 -22.92
C GLU A 116 -10.70 5.84 -22.13
N PRO A 117 -10.56 4.51 -22.13
CA PRO A 117 -9.44 3.84 -21.47
C PRO A 117 -8.11 4.10 -22.19
N THR A 118 -7.04 4.00 -21.42
CA THR A 118 -5.66 4.16 -21.89
C THR A 118 -4.84 2.96 -21.47
N ALA A 119 -4.00 2.45 -22.37
CA ALA A 119 -3.08 1.37 -22.06
C ALA A 119 -2.07 1.82 -20.98
N LEU A 120 -1.73 0.93 -20.05
CA LEU A 120 -0.79 1.24 -18.97
C LEU A 120 0.62 1.51 -19.48
N SER A 121 1.01 0.93 -20.61
CA SER A 121 2.26 1.28 -21.31
C SER A 121 2.37 2.78 -21.60
N ILE A 122 1.28 3.40 -22.08
CA ILE A 122 1.21 4.85 -22.33
C ILE A 122 1.35 5.63 -21.01
N LEU A 123 0.78 5.13 -19.90
CA LEU A 123 0.93 5.78 -18.59
C LEU A 123 2.36 5.69 -18.05
N LEU A 124 3.08 4.58 -18.32
CA LEU A 124 4.50 4.47 -17.98
C LEU A 124 5.33 5.48 -18.80
N ASP A 125 5.02 5.68 -20.08
CA ASP A 125 5.68 6.70 -20.90
C ASP A 125 5.37 8.12 -20.39
N GLU A 126 4.12 8.41 -20.01
CA GLU A 126 3.74 9.68 -19.40
C GLU A 126 4.52 9.93 -18.09
N PHE A 127 4.73 8.89 -17.28
CA PHE A 127 5.60 8.99 -16.10
C PHE A 127 7.03 9.35 -16.51
N ARG A 128 7.63 8.62 -17.46
CA ARG A 128 9.02 8.86 -17.92
C ARG A 128 9.23 10.26 -18.50
N GLU A 129 8.29 10.76 -19.28
CA GLU A 129 8.47 12.00 -20.04
C GLU A 129 8.05 13.25 -19.26
N ARG A 130 6.96 13.13 -18.49
CA ARG A 130 6.32 14.28 -17.85
C ARG A 130 6.55 14.35 -16.35
N ILE A 131 6.57 13.23 -15.64
CA ILE A 131 6.63 13.20 -14.17
C ILE A 131 8.09 13.09 -13.68
N ALA A 132 8.77 12.03 -14.09
CA ALA A 132 10.10 11.66 -13.66
C ALA A 132 11.12 12.80 -13.80
N PRO A 133 11.18 13.57 -14.91
CA PRO A 133 12.19 14.61 -15.07
C PRO A 133 11.98 15.82 -14.15
N ASN A 134 10.76 16.03 -13.67
CA ASN A 134 10.35 17.22 -12.93
C ASN A 134 10.10 16.95 -11.44
N SER A 135 10.35 15.73 -10.99
CA SER A 135 10.11 15.33 -9.60
C SER A 135 11.21 15.84 -8.67
N VAL A 136 10.80 16.19 -7.45
CA VAL A 136 11.72 16.38 -6.33
C VAL A 136 12.11 15.00 -5.82
N SER A 137 13.41 14.76 -5.65
CA SER A 137 13.94 13.46 -5.26
C SER A 137 14.52 13.52 -3.84
N ALA A 138 13.97 12.67 -2.97
CA ALA A 138 14.56 12.36 -1.67
C ALA A 138 15.77 11.40 -1.78
N TRP A 139 15.96 10.74 -2.93
CA TRP A 139 17.06 9.80 -3.15
C TRP A 139 18.42 10.48 -3.25
N HIS A 140 18.46 11.72 -3.73
CA HIS A 140 19.70 12.42 -3.97
C HIS A 140 20.40 12.74 -2.63
N PRO A 141 21.71 12.43 -2.44
CA PRO A 141 22.40 12.63 -1.14
C PRO A 141 22.46 14.08 -0.64
N ARG A 142 22.31 15.06 -1.54
CA ARG A 142 22.20 16.50 -1.20
C ARG A 142 20.75 17.00 -1.09
N SER A 143 19.78 16.11 -0.98
CA SER A 143 18.39 16.48 -0.70
C SER A 143 18.24 16.75 0.79
N TYR A 144 18.28 18.04 1.15
CA TYR A 144 18.18 18.51 2.54
C TYR A 144 16.87 19.25 2.84
N GLY A 145 15.94 19.25 1.89
CA GLY A 145 14.64 19.90 2.03
C GLY A 145 13.60 18.96 2.63
N TYR A 146 12.63 19.54 3.33
CA TYR A 146 11.48 18.84 3.92
C TYR A 146 11.88 17.69 4.87
N PHE A 147 10.95 16.78 5.17
CA PHE A 147 11.10 15.72 6.16
C PHE A 147 10.88 14.32 5.57
N THR A 148 10.80 14.20 4.24
CA THR A 148 10.49 12.94 3.56
C THR A 148 11.79 12.25 3.15
N PRO A 149 12.26 11.21 3.87
CA PRO A 149 13.45 10.46 3.47
C PRO A 149 13.17 9.60 2.23
N PRO A 150 14.23 9.12 1.53
CA PRO A 150 14.04 8.10 0.52
C PRO A 150 13.42 6.84 1.15
N PRO A 151 12.50 6.15 0.46
CA PRO A 151 11.92 4.92 0.97
C PRO A 151 12.96 3.80 1.03
N LEU A 152 12.74 2.82 1.91
CA LEU A 152 13.54 1.60 1.90
C LEU A 152 13.12 0.74 0.70
N ILE A 153 14.07 0.05 0.05
CA ILE A 153 13.71 -0.91 -1.01
C ILE A 153 12.77 -2.00 -0.47
N ALA A 154 13.00 -2.44 0.77
CA ALA A 154 12.12 -3.38 1.45
C ALA A 154 10.70 -2.84 1.63
N SER A 155 10.51 -1.53 1.87
CA SER A 155 9.16 -0.96 2.00
C SER A 155 8.44 -0.88 0.65
N ILE A 156 9.15 -0.64 -0.45
CA ILE A 156 8.56 -0.67 -1.81
C ILE A 156 8.02 -2.07 -2.10
N VAL A 157 8.83 -3.12 -1.86
CA VAL A 157 8.39 -4.51 -2.05
C VAL A 157 7.24 -4.88 -1.12
N GLY A 158 7.31 -4.46 0.14
CA GLY A 158 6.24 -4.65 1.12
C GLY A 158 4.92 -4.01 0.67
N GLU A 159 4.97 -2.79 0.11
CA GLU A 159 3.79 -2.10 -0.41
C GLU A 159 3.16 -2.86 -1.58
N VAL A 160 3.97 -3.35 -2.53
CA VAL A 160 3.46 -4.17 -3.65
C VAL A 160 2.71 -5.41 -3.13
N LEU A 161 3.28 -6.13 -2.16
CA LEU A 161 2.64 -7.30 -1.55
C LEU A 161 1.38 -6.93 -0.78
N SER A 162 1.38 -5.80 -0.07
CA SER A 162 0.23 -5.25 0.64
C SER A 162 -0.94 -5.01 -0.32
N GLN A 163 -0.68 -4.40 -1.48
CA GLN A 163 -1.69 -4.15 -2.52
C GLN A 163 -2.27 -5.44 -3.12
N PHE A 164 -1.46 -6.49 -3.29
CA PHE A 164 -1.97 -7.80 -3.71
C PHE A 164 -2.80 -8.50 -2.63
N ALA A 165 -2.41 -8.37 -1.36
CA ALA A 165 -3.12 -8.95 -0.24
C ALA A 165 -4.44 -8.22 0.06
N GLN A 166 -4.46 -6.89 -0.14
CA GLN A 166 -5.62 -6.00 0.01
C GLN A 166 -6.46 -6.31 1.26
N GLN A 167 -5.86 -6.18 2.44
CA GLN A 167 -6.51 -6.46 3.73
C GLN A 167 -7.06 -5.18 4.34
N GLY A 168 -8.38 -5.11 4.55
CA GLY A 168 -9.04 -3.95 5.17
C GLY A 168 -8.89 -3.96 6.69
N VAL A 169 -8.33 -2.89 7.27
CA VAL A 169 -8.11 -2.75 8.73
C VAL A 169 -9.19 -1.93 9.44
N ASP A 170 -10.33 -1.69 8.77
CA ASP A 170 -11.49 -0.99 9.32
C ASP A 170 -12.31 -1.86 10.30
N ILE A 171 -12.29 -3.17 10.12
CA ILE A 171 -12.88 -4.15 11.02
C ILE A 171 -12.08 -5.44 11.01
N PHE A 172 -11.95 -6.11 12.16
CA PHE A 172 -11.15 -7.33 12.30
C PHE A 172 -11.46 -8.41 11.23
N HIS A 173 -12.72 -8.57 10.82
CA HIS A 173 -13.10 -9.57 9.83
C HIS A 173 -12.67 -9.24 8.39
N ALA A 174 -12.39 -7.97 8.09
CA ALA A 174 -11.96 -7.53 6.76
C ALA A 174 -10.45 -7.74 6.54
N GLY A 175 -9.66 -7.83 7.61
CA GLY A 175 -8.21 -7.96 7.54
C GLY A 175 -7.59 -8.47 8.85
N PRO A 176 -7.94 -9.68 9.32
CA PRO A 176 -7.51 -10.16 10.64
C PRO A 176 -5.99 -10.32 10.74
N VAL A 177 -5.34 -10.69 9.63
CA VAL A 177 -3.88 -10.83 9.55
C VAL A 177 -3.21 -9.45 9.61
N ALA A 178 -3.74 -8.46 8.89
CA ALA A 178 -3.19 -7.10 8.91
C ALA A 178 -3.30 -6.46 10.30
N ALA A 179 -4.43 -6.63 10.99
CA ALA A 179 -4.59 -6.17 12.38
C ALA A 179 -3.59 -6.84 13.33
N THR A 180 -3.38 -8.15 13.18
CA THR A 180 -2.41 -8.91 14.02
C THR A 180 -0.97 -8.46 13.74
N MET A 181 -0.62 -8.25 12.47
CA MET A 181 0.70 -7.74 12.08
C MET A 181 0.93 -6.32 12.61
N GLU A 182 -0.09 -5.47 12.62
CA GLU A 182 0.01 -4.13 13.19
C GLU A 182 0.32 -4.20 14.69
N GLU A 183 -0.38 -5.05 15.46
CA GLU A 183 -0.08 -5.25 16.89
C GLU A 183 1.37 -5.69 17.12
N GLU A 184 1.89 -6.61 16.30
CA GLU A 184 3.27 -7.09 16.37
C GLU A 184 4.29 -5.96 16.08
N VAL A 185 4.09 -5.20 15.00
CA VAL A 185 4.97 -4.09 14.63
C VAL A 185 4.93 -2.98 15.68
N VAL A 186 3.74 -2.64 16.19
CA VAL A 186 3.58 -1.66 17.29
C VAL A 186 4.34 -2.13 18.52
N ARG A 187 4.26 -3.42 18.87
CA ARG A 187 5.03 -3.97 20.00
C ARG A 187 6.53 -3.80 19.80
N TRP A 188 7.05 -4.09 18.60
CA TRP A 188 8.47 -3.88 18.29
C TRP A 188 8.88 -2.40 18.41
N LEU A 189 8.02 -1.48 17.98
CA LEU A 189 8.26 -0.04 18.12
C LEU A 189 8.23 0.40 19.60
N CYS A 190 7.31 -0.12 20.40
CA CYS A 190 7.29 0.12 21.84
C CYS A 190 8.57 -0.40 22.51
N ASP A 191 9.05 -1.60 22.15
CA ASP A 191 10.31 -2.16 22.67
C ASP A 191 11.51 -1.29 22.30
N LEU A 192 11.57 -0.83 21.05
CA LEU A 192 12.63 0.06 20.56
C LEU A 192 12.69 1.38 21.34
N LEU A 193 11.54 1.91 21.77
CA LEU A 193 11.42 3.13 22.56
C LEU A 193 11.58 2.91 24.08
N GLY A 194 11.72 1.66 24.54
CA GLY A 194 11.83 1.33 25.96
C GLY A 194 10.50 1.41 26.72
N TYR A 195 9.36 1.35 26.02
CA TYR A 195 8.04 1.32 26.64
C TYR A 195 7.71 -0.04 27.23
N ASP A 196 6.96 -0.04 28.33
CA ASP A 196 6.61 -1.27 29.04
C ASP A 196 5.61 -2.15 28.27
N ARG A 197 5.31 -3.33 28.82
CA ARG A 197 4.36 -4.29 28.23
C ARG A 197 2.91 -3.82 28.23
N SER A 198 2.55 -2.82 29.04
CA SER A 198 1.20 -2.26 29.08
C SER A 198 0.97 -1.20 28.00
N SER A 199 2.05 -0.73 27.35
CA SER A 199 2.01 0.24 26.27
C SER A 199 1.45 -0.38 24.98
N PHE A 200 0.66 0.40 24.27
CA PHE A 200 0.07 0.06 22.97
C PHE A 200 0.14 1.27 22.03
N GLY A 201 -0.23 1.06 20.77
CA GLY A 201 -0.23 2.09 19.74
C GLY A 201 -1.09 1.69 18.55
N LEU A 202 -1.15 2.58 17.56
CA LEU A 202 -1.88 2.40 16.31
C LEU A 202 -1.04 3.01 15.19
N LEU A 203 -0.96 2.34 14.05
CA LEU A 203 -0.38 2.94 12.85
C LEU A 203 -1.37 3.96 12.27
N THR A 204 -0.88 5.14 11.90
CA THR A 204 -1.72 6.22 11.34
C THR A 204 -1.14 6.70 10.03
N SER A 205 -1.95 7.41 9.24
CA SER A 205 -1.50 7.99 7.96
C SER A 205 -0.41 9.07 8.11
N GLY A 206 -0.12 9.52 9.33
CA GLY A 206 0.97 10.45 9.63
C GLY A 206 0.80 11.15 10.96
N GLY A 207 1.80 11.96 11.31
CA GLY A 207 1.88 12.64 12.63
C GLY A 207 0.69 13.54 12.95
N VAL A 208 0.04 14.13 11.94
CA VAL A 208 -1.18 14.94 12.14
C VAL A 208 -2.32 14.08 12.71
N MET A 209 -2.55 12.89 12.15
CA MET A 209 -3.59 11.99 12.64
C MET A 209 -3.22 11.40 14.01
N ALA A 210 -1.95 11.04 14.23
CA ALA A 210 -1.48 10.61 15.54
C ALA A 210 -1.74 11.67 16.63
N ASN A 211 -1.41 12.94 16.35
CA ASN A 211 -1.66 14.05 17.28
C ASN A 211 -3.16 14.30 17.50
N PHE A 212 -3.95 14.25 16.41
CA PHE A 212 -5.40 14.42 16.52
C PHE A 212 -6.05 13.35 17.40
N ILE A 213 -5.70 12.07 17.19
CA ILE A 213 -6.17 10.96 18.01
C ILE A 213 -5.71 11.14 19.46
N GLY A 214 -4.44 11.48 19.69
CA GLY A 214 -3.92 11.74 21.04
C GLY A 214 -4.70 12.84 21.77
N MET A 215 -4.97 13.97 21.09
CA MET A 215 -5.80 15.04 21.67
C MET A 215 -7.25 14.61 21.91
N ALA A 216 -7.83 13.79 21.04
CA ALA A 216 -9.18 13.27 21.22
C ALA A 216 -9.28 12.31 22.42
N LEU A 217 -8.23 11.53 22.71
CA LEU A 217 -8.16 10.63 23.86
C LEU A 217 -7.94 11.38 25.20
N MET A 218 -7.27 12.53 25.16
CA MET A 218 -7.03 13.37 26.36
C MET A 218 -8.26 14.19 26.79
N ARG A 219 -9.27 14.33 25.92
CA ARG A 219 -10.50 15.08 26.18
C ARG A 219 -11.53 14.24 26.92
#